data_AF-A0A8C9TM59-F1
#
_entry.id   AF-A0A8C9TM59-F1
#
_cell.length_a   1.000
_cell.length_b   1.000
_cell.length_c   1.000
_cell.angle_alpha   90.00
_cell.angle_beta   90.00
_cell.angle_gamma   90.00
#
_symmetry.space_group_name_H-M   'P 1'
#
loop_
_entity.id
_entity.type
_entity.pdbx_description
1 polymer ?
#
loop_
_entity_poly.entity_id
_entity_poly.type
_entity_poly.pdbx_seq_one_letter_code
_entity_poly.pdbx_strand_id
1 'polypeptide(L)'
;MDEYEKEAGCVPILHPEELKPQSHYNHGYSESTTRKSHADDYSTWDIVKATQYGIFERCRELVEAGFDVRQPDKENVTLLHWAAINNRLDLVKYYISKGAIVDQLGGDLNSTPLHWATRQGHLSMVVQLLKYGADPALIDGEGCSCIHLAAQFGHTSIVAYLIAKGQVCSLPAGWMTSLHISVDPTRLLLTFNVSVNLGDKYHKNTALHWAVLAANTTVISLLLDAGANVDAQNIKVNVVTLSDNCHVCSQTLGLPTLCSQKDVIYHAKDWPLSLFLTALLLCYVPRSFFDHSMHSALPLGIYLATKFWMYITWLFWFWNNILFGNSMALFYNFGKSWKSDPGIIKASEEQKKKTIVELAEAGSLDLSIFCSTCLIRKPIRSKHCAVCNRCIAKFDHHCPWVGNCVGSGNHRYFIGYLFFLLCMICWMIYGCICYWRVHCATSYAKDGFWTYITQIAACSPWVFWMFLNSVFHFMWVTVLIMCQMYQIACLGITTNERMNARRYKHFKVTTTSIESPFNHGSIRNLVDFFEFRCCGLMRPVIVDWTTQYTIEYDQTSGSGYQLV
;
A
#
# COMPACT_ATOMS: atom_id res chain seq x y z
N MET A 1 -24.15 19.09 -24.76
CA MET A 1 -22.82 19.03 -25.41
C MET A 1 -21.80 19.25 -24.30
N ASP A 2 -21.67 18.37 -23.32
CA ASP A 2 -21.60 16.90 -23.35
C ASP A 2 -20.55 16.34 -24.29
N GLU A 3 -19.72 15.49 -23.67
CA GLU A 3 -18.79 14.50 -24.21
C GLU A 3 -17.45 15.03 -24.74
N TYR A 4 -16.39 14.90 -23.93
CA TYR A 4 -15.24 13.99 -24.19
C TYR A 4 -14.15 14.12 -23.11
N GLU A 5 -14.32 13.49 -21.94
CA GLU A 5 -13.19 13.11 -21.05
C GLU A 5 -13.54 11.83 -20.28
N LYS A 6 -13.27 10.67 -20.88
CA LYS A 6 -13.13 9.39 -20.18
C LYS A 6 -11.96 8.64 -20.80
N GLU A 7 -10.83 8.63 -20.09
CA GLU A 7 -9.91 7.48 -19.96
C GLU A 7 -8.62 7.89 -19.21
N ALA A 8 -8.69 7.88 -17.87
CA ALA A 8 -7.56 7.62 -16.98
C ALA A 8 -8.12 7.32 -15.59
N GLY A 9 -7.89 6.11 -15.08
CA GLY A 9 -8.38 5.65 -13.78
C GLY A 9 -7.81 6.47 -12.62
N CYS A 10 -8.58 7.44 -12.15
CA CYS A 10 -8.38 8.17 -10.91
C CYS A 10 -9.52 7.81 -9.94
N VAL A 11 -9.14 7.53 -8.69
CA VAL A 11 -10.05 7.42 -7.54
C VAL A 11 -10.86 8.72 -7.39
N PRO A 12 -12.17 8.70 -7.08
CA PRO A 12 -13.02 9.90 -7.15
C PRO A 12 -12.58 10.99 -6.15
N ILE A 13 -12.48 12.21 -6.65
CA ILE A 13 -12.47 13.45 -5.86
C ILE A 13 -13.93 13.82 -5.65
N LEU A 14 -14.42 13.76 -4.41
CA LEU A 14 -15.74 14.27 -4.04
C LEU A 14 -15.66 15.80 -3.89
N HIS A 15 -16.47 16.53 -4.67
CA HIS A 15 -16.72 17.96 -4.42
C HIS A 15 -17.74 18.10 -3.27
N PRO A 16 -17.65 19.17 -2.45
CA PRO A 16 -18.39 19.27 -1.20
C PRO A 16 -19.68 20.05 -1.40
N GLU A 17 -20.79 19.36 -1.63
CA GLU A 17 -22.14 19.77 -1.22
C GLU A 17 -23.08 18.58 -1.52
N GLU A 18 -24.01 18.31 -0.59
CA GLU A 18 -24.97 17.18 -0.61
C GLU A 18 -24.50 15.80 -0.12
N LEU A 19 -24.03 15.73 1.13
CA LEU A 19 -24.20 14.55 1.98
C LEU A 19 -24.64 15.01 3.38
N LYS A 20 -25.90 14.74 3.74
CA LYS A 20 -26.38 14.84 5.12
C LYS A 20 -25.65 13.79 5.98
N PRO A 21 -24.93 14.15 7.04
CA PRO A 21 -24.31 13.18 7.93
C PRO A 21 -25.34 12.60 8.91
N GLN A 22 -25.46 11.28 8.93
CA GLN A 22 -25.93 10.58 10.13
C GLN A 22 -24.83 10.67 11.21
N SER A 23 -25.27 10.87 12.44
CA SER A 23 -24.53 11.45 13.56
C SER A 23 -23.37 10.60 14.09
N HIS A 24 -22.14 11.04 13.79
CA HIS A 24 -20.97 10.77 14.63
C HIS A 24 -20.84 11.92 15.65
N TYR A 25 -21.07 11.64 16.93
CA TYR A 25 -20.70 12.56 18.00
C TYR A 25 -19.21 12.37 18.32
N ASN A 26 -18.37 13.28 17.83
CA ASN A 26 -16.98 13.41 18.24
C ASN A 26 -16.70 14.91 18.44
N HIS A 27 -16.78 15.40 19.67
CA HIS A 27 -16.37 16.75 20.02
C HIS A 27 -14.87 16.77 20.34
N GLY A 28 -14.07 17.21 19.36
CA GLY A 28 -12.74 17.75 19.60
C GLY A 28 -12.79 19.26 19.40
N TYR A 29 -12.74 20.02 20.49
CA TYR A 29 -12.65 21.49 20.44
C TYR A 29 -11.22 21.92 20.11
N SER A 30 -11.07 22.69 19.03
CA SER A 30 -10.00 23.67 18.91
C SER A 30 -10.46 24.94 19.63
N GLU A 31 -9.76 25.38 20.68
CA GLU A 31 -10.01 26.70 21.25
C GLU A 31 -8.91 27.68 20.85
N SER A 32 -9.32 28.60 19.98
CA SER A 32 -8.84 29.98 19.96
C SER A 32 -9.02 30.61 21.33
N THR A 33 -7.98 31.31 21.77
CA THR A 33 -7.90 32.20 22.91
C THR A 33 -9.18 32.98 23.23
N THR A 34 -9.47 33.05 24.54
CA THR A 34 -10.43 33.91 25.26
C THR A 34 -11.92 33.53 25.28
N ARG A 35 -12.27 32.64 26.21
CA ARG A 35 -13.54 32.70 26.96
C ARG A 35 -13.35 32.13 28.37
N LYS A 36 -13.80 32.87 29.39
CA LYS A 36 -13.75 32.46 30.80
C LYS A 36 -14.59 31.19 30.99
N SER A 37 -13.99 30.15 31.56
CA SER A 37 -14.64 28.86 31.86
C SER A 37 -15.74 29.05 32.90
N HIS A 38 -16.99 28.76 32.53
CA HIS A 38 -17.96 28.27 33.52
C HIS A 38 -17.42 26.91 34.01
N ALA A 39 -17.12 26.78 35.29
CA ALA A 39 -16.80 25.48 35.87
C ALA A 39 -18.11 24.68 35.90
N ASP A 40 -18.25 23.71 35.02
CA ASP A 40 -19.38 22.78 35.06
C ASP A 40 -19.34 22.03 36.40
N ASP A 41 -20.41 22.14 37.18
CA ASP A 41 -20.52 21.48 38.48
C ASP A 41 -20.91 20.00 38.27
N TYR A 42 -19.95 19.10 38.51
CA TYR A 42 -20.14 17.65 38.40
C TYR A 42 -20.54 16.99 39.74
N SER A 43 -20.75 17.78 40.81
CA SER A 43 -21.01 17.28 42.18
C SER A 43 -22.27 16.43 42.33
N THR A 44 -23.23 16.57 41.41
CA THR A 44 -24.50 15.82 41.43
C THR A 44 -24.46 14.55 40.58
N TRP A 45 -23.38 14.33 39.83
CA TRP A 45 -23.29 13.18 38.93
C TRP A 45 -23.12 11.89 39.74
N ASP A 46 -23.81 10.85 39.29
CA ASP A 46 -23.60 9.48 39.76
C ASP A 46 -22.24 8.95 39.29
N ILE A 47 -21.76 7.88 39.95
CA ILE A 47 -20.42 7.35 39.69
C ILE A 47 -20.26 6.74 38.30
N VAL A 48 -21.33 6.19 37.70
CA VAL A 48 -21.28 5.60 36.35
C VAL A 48 -21.13 6.71 35.33
N LYS A 49 -21.96 7.75 35.41
CA LYS A 49 -21.87 8.91 34.53
C LYS A 49 -20.53 9.64 34.69
N ALA A 50 -20.08 9.88 35.93
CA ALA A 50 -18.76 10.45 36.19
C ALA A 50 -17.63 9.59 35.57
N THR A 51 -17.76 8.26 35.65
CA THR A 51 -16.80 7.32 35.05
C THR A 51 -16.79 7.42 33.52
N GLN A 52 -17.96 7.37 32.88
CA GLN A 52 -18.08 7.43 31.42
C GLN A 52 -17.42 8.68 30.84
N TYR A 53 -17.57 9.83 31.51
CA TYR A 53 -17.00 11.11 31.09
C TYR A 53 -15.57 11.35 31.59
N GLY A 54 -15.04 10.49 32.48
CA GLY A 54 -13.67 10.62 32.98
C GLY A 54 -13.49 11.72 34.02
N ILE A 55 -14.53 12.06 34.78
CA ILE A 55 -14.47 13.08 35.84
C ILE A 55 -13.79 12.47 37.07
N PHE A 56 -12.45 12.42 37.03
CA PHE A 56 -11.64 11.68 37.99
C PHE A 56 -11.91 12.06 39.45
N GLU A 57 -11.90 13.36 39.76
CA GLU A 57 -12.09 13.87 41.12
C GLU A 57 -13.45 13.42 41.69
N ARG A 58 -14.52 13.50 40.88
CA ARG A 58 -15.86 13.07 41.29
C ARG A 58 -15.93 11.57 41.57
N CYS A 59 -15.30 10.76 40.73
CA CYS A 59 -15.19 9.31 40.95
C CYS A 59 -14.39 9.00 42.22
N ARG A 60 -13.29 9.73 42.47
CA ARG A 60 -12.48 9.57 43.67
C ARG A 60 -13.29 9.86 44.92
N GLU A 61 -13.98 10.99 44.97
CA GLU A 61 -14.88 11.39 46.07
C GLU A 61 -15.91 10.31 46.41
N LEU A 62 -16.60 9.78 45.39
CA LEU A 62 -17.66 8.78 45.60
C LEU A 62 -17.12 7.44 46.11
N VAL A 63 -15.94 7.01 45.64
CA VAL A 63 -15.27 5.81 46.15
C VAL A 63 -14.77 6.01 47.58
N GLU A 64 -14.21 7.18 47.90
CA GLU A 64 -13.76 7.52 49.25
C GLU A 64 -14.92 7.70 50.23
N ALA A 65 -16.10 8.11 49.74
CA ALA A 65 -17.35 8.13 50.50
C ALA A 65 -17.96 6.72 50.74
N GLY A 66 -17.33 5.66 50.23
CA GLY A 66 -17.68 4.27 50.53
C GLY A 66 -18.32 3.50 49.37
N PHE A 67 -18.34 4.03 48.13
CA PHE A 67 -18.79 3.25 46.98
C PHE A 67 -17.81 2.09 46.69
N ASP A 68 -18.32 0.85 46.68
CA ASP A 68 -17.52 -0.33 46.36
C ASP A 68 -17.27 -0.43 44.84
N VAL A 69 -16.00 -0.32 44.42
CA VAL A 69 -15.60 -0.41 43.01
C VAL A 69 -15.88 -1.77 42.37
N ARG A 70 -16.18 -2.81 43.16
CA ARG A 70 -16.57 -4.15 42.69
C ARG A 70 -18.07 -4.28 42.46
N GLN A 71 -18.86 -3.38 43.02
CA GLN A 71 -20.30 -3.43 42.89
C GLN A 71 -20.71 -3.18 41.43
N PRO A 72 -21.44 -4.11 40.79
CA PRO A 72 -22.01 -3.87 39.48
C PRO A 72 -23.23 -2.95 39.57
N ASP A 73 -23.52 -2.25 38.48
CA ASP A 73 -24.77 -1.52 38.31
C ASP A 73 -25.96 -2.46 38.02
N LYS A 74 -27.10 -1.87 37.65
CA LYS A 74 -28.35 -2.59 37.37
C LYS A 74 -28.27 -3.50 36.14
N GLU A 75 -27.30 -3.27 35.26
CA GLU A 75 -27.09 -4.05 34.02
C GLU A 75 -25.98 -5.10 34.23
N ASN A 76 -25.61 -5.37 35.48
CA ASN A 76 -24.49 -6.25 35.82
C ASN A 76 -23.15 -5.74 35.23
N VAL A 77 -22.96 -4.42 35.11
CA VAL A 77 -21.75 -3.81 34.55
C VAL A 77 -20.96 -3.13 35.66
N THR A 78 -19.65 -3.39 35.74
CA THR A 78 -18.78 -2.75 36.75
C THR A 78 -18.24 -1.40 36.28
N LEU A 79 -17.77 -0.55 37.21
CA LEU A 79 -17.08 0.70 36.87
C LEU A 79 -15.88 0.49 35.93
N LEU A 80 -15.21 -0.66 36.03
CA LEU A 80 -14.06 -0.99 35.19
C LEU A 80 -14.47 -1.17 33.72
N HIS A 81 -15.66 -1.73 33.43
CA HIS A 81 -16.21 -1.80 32.08
C HIS A 81 -16.48 -0.41 31.50
N TRP A 82 -17.15 0.45 32.27
CA TRP A 82 -17.46 1.82 31.85
C TRP A 82 -16.22 2.67 31.61
N ALA A 83 -15.19 2.50 32.45
CA ALA A 83 -13.91 3.17 32.26
C ALA A 83 -13.17 2.63 31.01
N ALA A 84 -13.21 1.30 30.79
CA ALA A 84 -12.54 0.64 29.67
C ALA A 84 -13.13 1.02 28.30
N ILE A 85 -14.45 0.97 28.16
CA ILE A 85 -15.16 1.29 26.90
C ILE A 85 -15.04 2.77 26.51
N ASN A 86 -14.75 3.66 27.48
CA ASN A 86 -14.55 5.09 27.25
C ASN A 86 -13.07 5.54 27.29
N ASN A 87 -12.13 4.59 27.26
CA ASN A 87 -10.68 4.85 27.27
C ASN A 87 -10.19 5.73 28.45
N ARG A 88 -10.79 5.59 29.64
CA ARG A 88 -10.45 6.38 30.84
C ARG A 88 -9.27 5.78 31.60
N LEU A 89 -8.07 5.93 31.04
CA LEU A 89 -6.84 5.28 31.51
C LEU A 89 -6.59 5.50 33.01
N ASP A 90 -6.72 6.73 33.50
CA ASP A 90 -6.42 7.05 34.90
C ASP A 90 -7.47 6.51 35.88
N LEU A 91 -8.74 6.48 35.48
CA LEU A 91 -9.79 5.83 36.27
C LEU A 91 -9.59 4.32 36.36
N VAL A 92 -9.14 3.67 35.27
CA VAL A 92 -8.78 2.24 35.31
C VAL A 92 -7.64 1.98 36.29
N LYS A 93 -6.58 2.81 36.30
CA LYS A 93 -5.51 2.71 37.32
C LYS A 93 -6.09 2.81 38.72
N TYR A 94 -6.93 3.83 38.94
CA TYR A 94 -7.51 4.11 40.24
C TYR A 94 -8.41 2.98 40.73
N TYR A 95 -9.35 2.52 39.92
CA TYR A 95 -10.26 1.43 40.31
C TYR A 95 -9.54 0.11 40.57
N ILE A 96 -8.52 -0.24 39.77
CA ILE A 96 -7.69 -1.42 40.04
C ILE A 96 -6.92 -1.25 41.36
N SER A 97 -6.39 -0.05 41.65
CA SER A 97 -5.73 0.22 42.94
C SER A 97 -6.68 0.12 44.14
N LYS A 98 -7.99 0.28 43.91
CA LYS A 98 -9.06 0.12 44.91
C LYS A 98 -9.66 -1.30 44.92
N GLY A 99 -9.05 -2.23 44.18
CA GLY A 99 -9.39 -3.65 44.24
C GLY A 99 -10.41 -4.12 43.21
N ALA A 100 -10.71 -3.35 42.16
CA ALA A 100 -11.54 -3.81 41.05
C ALA A 100 -10.95 -5.10 40.41
N ILE A 101 -11.82 -6.03 40.05
CA ILE A 101 -11.44 -7.32 39.44
C ILE A 101 -11.30 -7.11 37.92
N VAL A 102 -10.10 -7.33 37.40
CA VAL A 102 -9.73 -7.00 36.02
C VAL A 102 -10.56 -7.78 34.99
N ASP A 103 -10.76 -9.08 35.21
CA ASP A 103 -11.52 -9.96 34.32
C ASP A 103 -12.94 -10.26 34.83
N GLN A 104 -13.54 -9.32 35.58
CA GLN A 104 -14.93 -9.47 35.99
C GLN A 104 -15.83 -9.54 34.77
N LEU A 105 -16.66 -10.58 34.66
CA LEU A 105 -17.67 -10.67 33.62
C LEU A 105 -18.86 -9.78 33.96
N GLY A 106 -19.39 -9.09 32.96
CA GLY A 106 -20.53 -8.20 33.10
C GLY A 106 -21.29 -7.93 31.80
N GLY A 107 -22.45 -7.29 31.96
CA GLY A 107 -23.39 -6.97 30.87
C GLY A 107 -24.05 -8.19 30.22
N ASP A 108 -24.95 -7.93 29.28
CA ASP A 108 -25.73 -8.97 28.58
C ASP A 108 -24.87 -9.95 27.77
N LEU A 109 -23.71 -9.48 27.29
CA LEU A 109 -22.76 -10.30 26.53
C LEU A 109 -21.76 -11.03 27.43
N ASN A 110 -21.94 -11.05 28.75
CA ASN A 110 -21.06 -11.73 29.70
C ASN A 110 -19.56 -11.52 29.37
N SER A 111 -19.19 -10.26 29.19
CA SER A 111 -17.91 -9.84 28.62
C SER A 111 -17.00 -9.27 29.72
N THR A 112 -15.68 -9.23 29.49
CA THR A 112 -14.73 -8.56 30.39
C THR A 112 -14.57 -7.08 30.00
N PRO A 113 -14.00 -6.23 30.87
CA PRO A 113 -13.58 -4.88 30.50
C PRO A 113 -12.63 -4.86 29.29
N LEU A 114 -11.78 -5.88 29.15
CA LEU A 114 -10.87 -6.02 28.01
C LEU A 114 -11.63 -6.27 26.69
N HIS A 115 -12.70 -7.07 26.70
CA HIS A 115 -13.58 -7.22 25.54
C HIS A 115 -14.21 -5.88 25.15
N TRP A 116 -14.67 -5.08 26.11
CA TRP A 116 -15.29 -3.77 25.85
C TRP A 116 -14.29 -2.77 25.24
N ALA A 117 -13.08 -2.68 25.79
CA ALA A 117 -12.01 -1.86 25.21
C ALA A 117 -11.63 -2.32 23.79
N THR A 118 -11.64 -3.64 23.55
CA THR A 118 -11.30 -4.24 22.25
C THR A 118 -12.36 -3.94 21.19
N ARG A 119 -13.66 -4.05 21.52
CA ARG A 119 -14.76 -3.70 20.59
C ARG A 119 -14.68 -2.24 20.14
N GLN A 120 -14.26 -1.33 21.02
CA GLN A 120 -14.11 0.10 20.70
C GLN A 120 -12.79 0.49 20.03
N GLY A 121 -11.85 -0.44 19.86
CA GLY A 121 -10.58 -0.13 19.20
C GLY A 121 -9.60 0.67 20.07
N HIS A 122 -9.79 0.69 21.39
CA HIS A 122 -8.95 1.45 22.31
C HIS A 122 -7.64 0.71 22.64
N LEU A 123 -6.67 0.74 21.72
CA LEU A 123 -5.37 0.07 21.90
C LEU A 123 -4.68 0.46 23.21
N SER A 124 -4.68 1.73 23.60
CA SER A 124 -4.09 2.21 24.87
C SER A 124 -4.71 1.52 26.08
N MET A 125 -6.03 1.34 26.08
CA MET A 125 -6.75 0.66 27.15
C MET A 125 -6.47 -0.85 27.15
N VAL A 126 -6.46 -1.48 25.97
CA VAL A 126 -6.08 -2.90 25.84
C VAL A 126 -4.69 -3.15 26.40
N VAL A 127 -3.70 -2.33 26.01
CA VAL A 127 -2.34 -2.39 26.55
C VAL A 127 -2.34 -2.29 28.07
N GLN A 128 -3.07 -1.33 28.63
CA GLN A 128 -3.11 -1.10 30.07
C GLN A 128 -3.76 -2.25 30.83
N LEU A 129 -4.90 -2.78 30.37
CA LEU A 129 -5.58 -3.90 31.00
C LEU A 129 -4.72 -5.18 30.96
N LEU A 130 -4.02 -5.45 29.85
CA LEU A 130 -3.05 -6.56 29.79
C LEU A 130 -1.90 -6.39 30.77
N LYS A 131 -1.43 -5.15 31.02
CA LYS A 131 -0.41 -4.87 32.05
C LYS A 131 -0.92 -5.16 33.46
N TYR A 132 -2.23 -5.06 33.69
CA TYR A 132 -2.88 -5.46 34.93
C TYR A 132 -3.28 -6.94 34.99
N GLY A 133 -2.87 -7.74 34.00
CA GLY A 133 -3.09 -9.19 34.01
C GLY A 133 -4.41 -9.65 33.41
N ALA A 134 -5.13 -8.80 32.67
CA ALA A 134 -6.33 -9.22 31.93
C ALA A 134 -6.00 -10.36 30.96
N ASP A 135 -6.85 -11.39 30.90
CA ASP A 135 -6.68 -12.51 29.99
C ASP A 135 -7.42 -12.29 28.64
N PRO A 136 -6.70 -12.04 27.53
CA PRO A 136 -7.30 -11.83 26.21
C PRO A 136 -7.88 -13.11 25.58
N ALA A 137 -7.61 -14.29 26.16
CA ALA A 137 -8.10 -15.57 25.67
C ALA A 137 -9.49 -15.94 26.22
N LEU A 138 -9.98 -15.20 27.22
CA LEU A 138 -11.35 -15.35 27.72
C LEU A 138 -12.36 -15.18 26.58
N ILE A 139 -13.49 -15.85 26.73
CA ILE A 139 -14.54 -15.91 25.70
C ILE A 139 -15.77 -15.22 26.24
N ASP A 140 -16.32 -14.29 25.46
CA ASP A 140 -17.57 -13.62 25.79
C ASP A 140 -18.82 -14.47 25.46
N GLY A 141 -20.00 -13.92 25.73
CA GLY A 141 -21.29 -14.54 25.44
C GLY A 141 -21.55 -14.82 23.96
N GLU A 142 -20.80 -14.20 23.04
CA GLU A 142 -20.87 -14.47 21.59
C GLU A 142 -19.89 -15.56 21.16
N GLY A 143 -19.14 -16.16 22.09
CA GLY A 143 -18.12 -17.14 21.75
C GLY A 143 -16.84 -16.52 21.20
N CYS A 144 -16.62 -15.22 21.38
CA CYS A 144 -15.48 -14.49 20.86
C CYS A 144 -14.47 -14.14 21.96
N SER A 145 -13.18 -14.32 21.66
CA SER A 145 -12.09 -13.73 22.46
C SER A 145 -11.64 -12.39 21.88
N CYS A 146 -10.72 -11.69 22.55
CA CYS A 146 -10.29 -10.35 22.14
C CYS A 146 -9.75 -10.30 20.70
N ILE A 147 -8.97 -11.30 20.25
CA ILE A 147 -8.44 -11.30 18.88
C ILE A 147 -9.55 -11.45 17.83
N HIS A 148 -10.62 -12.18 18.15
CA HIS A 148 -11.80 -12.32 17.30
C HIS A 148 -12.55 -10.99 17.18
N LEU A 149 -12.79 -10.32 18.30
CA LEU A 149 -13.45 -9.01 18.34
C LEU A 149 -12.63 -7.94 17.61
N ALA A 150 -11.33 -7.87 17.87
CA ALA A 150 -10.43 -6.92 17.20
C ALA A 150 -10.46 -7.11 15.68
N ALA A 151 -10.48 -8.36 15.22
CA ALA A 151 -10.56 -8.67 13.80
C ALA A 151 -11.94 -8.35 13.20
N GLN A 152 -13.03 -8.68 13.91
CA GLN A 152 -14.42 -8.42 13.50
C GLN A 152 -14.70 -6.93 13.30
N PHE A 153 -14.15 -6.07 14.16
CA PHE A 153 -14.35 -4.61 14.10
C PHE A 153 -13.24 -3.87 13.33
N GLY A 154 -12.31 -4.57 12.67
CA GLY A 154 -11.28 -3.95 11.82
C GLY A 154 -10.12 -3.29 12.56
N HIS A 155 -9.96 -3.56 13.86
CA HIS A 155 -8.95 -2.94 14.73
C HIS A 155 -7.57 -3.59 14.53
N THR A 156 -6.98 -3.34 13.36
CA THR A 156 -5.72 -3.95 12.88
C THR A 156 -4.56 -3.78 13.86
N SER A 157 -4.47 -2.64 14.54
CA SER A 157 -3.42 -2.37 15.53
C SER A 157 -3.56 -3.24 16.78
N ILE A 158 -4.78 -3.52 17.24
CA ILE A 158 -5.05 -4.44 18.34
C ILE A 158 -4.77 -5.88 17.92
N VAL A 159 -5.18 -6.29 16.72
CA VAL A 159 -4.86 -7.63 16.19
C VAL A 159 -3.35 -7.84 16.17
N ALA A 160 -2.59 -6.89 15.62
CA ALA A 160 -1.13 -6.95 15.58
C ALA A 160 -0.54 -7.08 16.99
N TYR A 161 -1.01 -6.26 17.93
CA TYR A 161 -0.53 -6.26 19.31
C TYR A 161 -0.83 -7.59 20.03
N LEU A 162 -2.04 -8.12 19.93
CA LEU A 162 -2.42 -9.39 20.57
C LEU A 162 -1.59 -10.57 20.03
N ILE A 163 -1.37 -10.63 18.72
CA ILE A 163 -0.51 -11.66 18.11
C ILE A 163 0.95 -11.50 18.57
N ALA A 164 1.45 -10.27 18.67
CA ALA A 164 2.78 -10.01 19.19
C ALA A 164 2.93 -10.42 20.67
N LYS A 165 1.85 -10.36 21.45
CA LYS A 165 1.75 -10.88 22.83
C LYS A 165 1.51 -12.39 22.92
N GLY A 166 1.51 -13.11 21.79
CA GLY A 166 1.44 -14.57 21.74
C GLY A 166 0.03 -15.16 21.60
N GLN A 167 -0.99 -14.34 21.36
CA GLN A 167 -2.33 -14.85 21.04
C GLN A 167 -2.32 -15.56 19.68
N VAL A 168 -2.91 -16.75 19.64
CA VAL A 168 -3.09 -17.52 18.42
C VAL A 168 -4.52 -17.33 17.91
N CYS A 169 -4.66 -16.91 16.65
CA CYS A 169 -5.96 -16.82 16.01
C CYS A 169 -6.31 -18.19 15.38
N SER A 170 -7.10 -19.01 16.09
CA SER A 170 -7.66 -20.26 15.60
C SER A 170 -9.14 -20.05 15.26
N LEU A 171 -9.43 -19.46 14.10
CA LEU A 171 -10.82 -19.17 13.69
C LEU A 171 -11.60 -20.50 13.56
N PRO A 172 -12.92 -20.67 13.86
CA PRO A 172 -13.94 -19.61 13.92
C PRO A 172 -15.08 -19.81 14.96
N ALA A 173 -15.83 -18.75 15.29
CA ALA A 173 -17.26 -18.91 15.69
C ALA A 173 -18.22 -18.68 14.50
N GLY A 174 -17.77 -17.94 13.50
CA GLY A 174 -18.39 -17.77 12.20
C GLY A 174 -17.59 -16.68 11.51
N TRP A 175 -16.40 -17.02 10.99
CA TRP A 175 -15.36 -16.11 10.49
C TRP A 175 -15.82 -14.67 10.23
N MET A 176 -15.65 -13.76 11.21
CA MET A 176 -15.80 -12.29 11.06
C MET A 176 -16.80 -11.88 9.97
N THR A 177 -18.06 -12.21 10.23
CA THR A 177 -19.13 -12.74 9.36
C THR A 177 -19.76 -11.80 8.33
N SER A 178 -19.01 -10.83 7.83
CA SER A 178 -19.25 -10.15 6.57
C SER A 178 -18.03 -9.26 6.37
N LEU A 179 -17.29 -9.49 5.31
CA LEU A 179 -16.21 -8.61 4.89
C LEU A 179 -16.75 -7.26 4.41
N HIS A 180 -17.34 -6.47 5.30
CA HIS A 180 -17.65 -5.08 5.03
C HIS A 180 -16.36 -4.24 5.10
N ILE A 181 -15.90 -3.95 3.88
CA ILE A 181 -15.09 -2.80 3.42
C ILE A 181 -13.55 -2.91 3.52
N SER A 182 -12.93 -3.72 4.39
CA SER A 182 -11.46 -3.57 4.60
C SER A 182 -10.55 -4.78 4.29
N VAL A 183 -9.45 -4.49 3.61
CA VAL A 183 -8.35 -5.42 3.22
C VAL A 183 -7.51 -5.85 4.43
N ASP A 184 -7.34 -4.94 5.39
CA ASP A 184 -6.79 -5.20 6.72
C ASP A 184 -7.97 -5.30 7.70
N PRO A 185 -8.02 -6.26 8.62
CA PRO A 185 -6.91 -7.06 9.16
C PRO A 185 -6.70 -8.41 8.47
N THR A 186 -7.44 -8.74 7.41
CA THR A 186 -7.33 -10.05 6.72
C THR A 186 -5.90 -10.33 6.26
N ARG A 187 -5.27 -9.37 5.57
CA ARG A 187 -3.88 -9.51 5.12
C ARG A 187 -2.90 -9.70 6.29
N LEU A 188 -3.14 -9.00 7.41
CA LEU A 188 -2.36 -9.14 8.63
C LEU A 188 -2.47 -10.57 9.20
N LEU A 189 -3.68 -11.10 9.29
CA LEU A 189 -3.92 -12.46 9.78
C LEU A 189 -3.25 -13.51 8.89
N LEU A 190 -3.36 -13.37 7.57
CA LEU A 190 -2.68 -14.26 6.62
C LEU A 190 -1.15 -14.20 6.77
N THR A 191 -0.59 -13.03 7.10
CA THR A 191 0.85 -12.88 7.37
C THR A 191 1.29 -13.70 8.58
N PHE A 192 0.40 -13.94 9.54
CA PHE A 192 0.65 -14.81 10.70
C PHE A 192 0.27 -16.28 10.48
N ASN A 193 0.08 -16.69 9.22
CA ASN A 193 -0.13 -18.08 8.82
C ASN A 193 -1.34 -18.76 9.50
N VAL A 194 -2.44 -18.01 9.64
CA VAL A 194 -3.72 -18.57 10.13
C VAL A 194 -4.23 -19.67 9.19
N SER A 195 -4.93 -20.67 9.74
CA SER A 195 -5.53 -21.73 8.94
C SER A 195 -6.71 -21.20 8.12
N VAL A 196 -6.54 -21.11 6.80
CA VAL A 196 -7.55 -20.57 5.86
C VAL A 196 -8.71 -21.53 5.58
N ASN A 197 -8.50 -22.82 5.84
CA ASN A 197 -9.44 -23.90 5.47
C ASN A 197 -10.27 -24.40 6.65
N LEU A 198 -10.18 -23.76 7.81
CA LEU A 198 -10.94 -24.17 8.99
C LEU A 198 -12.40 -23.72 8.87
N GLY A 199 -13.34 -24.67 8.95
CA GLY A 199 -14.78 -24.38 8.90
C GLY A 199 -15.35 -23.98 10.25
N ASP A 200 -16.38 -23.13 10.26
CA ASP A 200 -17.06 -22.74 11.50
C ASP A 200 -17.79 -23.90 12.17
N LYS A 201 -18.07 -23.74 13.46
CA LYS A 201 -18.65 -24.79 14.28
C LYS A 201 -20.05 -25.20 13.80
N TYR A 202 -20.85 -24.24 13.32
CA TYR A 202 -22.28 -24.41 13.07
C TYR A 202 -22.59 -24.80 11.62
N HIS A 203 -21.91 -24.19 10.66
CA HIS A 203 -22.16 -24.39 9.23
C HIS A 203 -21.00 -25.05 8.52
N LYS A 204 -19.82 -25.18 9.13
CA LYS A 204 -18.56 -25.59 8.46
C LYS A 204 -18.18 -24.68 7.29
N ASN A 205 -18.69 -23.45 7.23
CA ASN A 205 -18.23 -22.44 6.29
C ASN A 205 -16.79 -22.06 6.62
N THR A 206 -15.90 -22.21 5.63
CA THR A 206 -14.53 -21.69 5.67
C THR A 206 -14.53 -20.16 5.46
N ALA A 207 -13.37 -19.53 5.65
CA ALA A 207 -13.15 -18.11 5.32
C ALA A 207 -13.67 -17.75 3.92
N LEU A 208 -13.36 -18.63 2.95
CA LEU A 208 -13.71 -18.44 1.55
C LEU A 208 -15.22 -18.47 1.33
N HIS A 209 -15.95 -19.36 2.02
CA HIS A 209 -17.41 -19.38 1.97
C HIS A 209 -18.00 -18.05 2.43
N TRP A 210 -17.51 -17.50 3.55
CA TRP A 210 -17.98 -16.20 4.06
C TRP A 210 -17.59 -15.03 3.14
N ALA A 211 -16.39 -15.04 2.55
CA ALA A 211 -15.95 -14.02 1.60
C ALA A 211 -16.81 -14.01 0.33
N VAL A 212 -17.22 -15.18 -0.14
CA VAL A 212 -18.12 -15.35 -1.29
C VAL A 212 -19.54 -14.90 -0.95
N LEU A 213 -20.07 -15.28 0.22
CA LEU A 213 -21.37 -14.82 0.69
C LEU A 213 -21.44 -13.29 0.85
N ALA A 214 -20.32 -12.66 1.23
CA ALA A 214 -20.20 -11.20 1.34
C ALA A 214 -19.84 -10.49 0.02
N ALA A 215 -19.62 -11.23 -1.08
CA ALA A 215 -19.15 -10.72 -2.37
C ALA A 215 -17.87 -9.85 -2.29
N ASN A 216 -16.96 -10.13 -1.35
CA ASN A 216 -15.72 -9.36 -1.20
C ASN A 216 -14.60 -9.94 -2.08
N THR A 217 -14.53 -9.46 -3.32
CA THR A 217 -13.55 -9.91 -4.33
C THR A 217 -12.10 -9.74 -3.88
N THR A 218 -11.79 -8.70 -3.11
CA THR A 218 -10.42 -8.42 -2.67
C THR A 218 -9.93 -9.49 -1.70
N VAL A 219 -10.77 -9.89 -0.75
CA VAL A 219 -10.40 -10.93 0.21
C VAL A 219 -10.51 -12.33 -0.38
N ILE A 220 -11.42 -12.57 -1.35
CA ILE A 220 -11.39 -13.80 -2.13
C ILE A 220 -10.02 -13.98 -2.78
N SER A 221 -9.50 -12.96 -3.48
CA SER A 221 -8.16 -13.02 -4.08
C SER A 221 -7.07 -13.34 -3.05
N LEU A 222 -7.08 -12.65 -1.89
CA LEU A 222 -6.09 -12.88 -0.84
C LEU A 222 -6.15 -14.29 -0.23
N LEU A 223 -7.35 -14.84 -0.06
CA LEU A 223 -7.54 -16.19 0.48
C LEU A 223 -7.09 -17.26 -0.53
N LEU A 224 -7.36 -17.05 -1.82
CA LEU A 224 -6.89 -17.94 -2.89
C LEU A 224 -5.37 -17.93 -2.99
N ASP A 225 -4.75 -16.74 -2.94
CA ASP A 225 -3.29 -16.59 -2.89
C ASP A 225 -2.66 -17.29 -1.66
N ALA A 226 -3.43 -17.37 -0.56
CA ALA A 226 -3.05 -18.06 0.66
C ALA A 226 -3.41 -19.56 0.68
N GLY A 227 -3.89 -20.12 -0.43
CA GLY A 227 -4.18 -21.56 -0.56
C GLY A 227 -5.53 -22.01 0.03
N ALA A 228 -6.55 -21.14 0.01
CA ALA A 228 -7.90 -21.53 0.37
C ALA A 228 -8.48 -22.58 -0.60
N ASN A 229 -9.09 -23.63 -0.06
CA ASN A 229 -9.69 -24.70 -0.82
C ASN A 229 -11.07 -24.29 -1.35
N VAL A 230 -11.18 -24.19 -2.67
CA VAL A 230 -12.43 -23.88 -3.38
C VAL A 230 -13.43 -25.05 -3.37
N ASP A 231 -12.99 -26.27 -3.10
CA ASP A 231 -13.83 -27.46 -3.13
C ASP A 231 -14.31 -27.89 -1.73
N ALA A 232 -13.99 -27.12 -0.70
CA ALA A 232 -14.44 -27.40 0.66
C ALA A 232 -15.97 -27.34 0.76
N GLN A 233 -16.60 -28.31 1.42
CA GLN A 233 -18.05 -28.39 1.57
C GLN A 233 -18.49 -27.93 2.97
N ASN A 234 -19.62 -27.23 3.04
CA ASN A 234 -20.28 -26.82 4.26
C ASN A 234 -21.44 -27.79 4.64
N ILE A 235 -22.09 -27.61 5.80
CA ILE A 235 -23.13 -28.51 6.32
C ILE A 235 -24.44 -28.44 5.51
N LYS A 236 -24.70 -27.36 4.77
CA LYS A 236 -25.90 -27.27 3.92
C LYS A 236 -25.67 -28.06 2.63
N VAL A 237 -26.15 -29.32 2.64
CA VAL A 237 -26.30 -30.15 1.44
C VAL A 237 -27.22 -29.42 0.45
N ASN A 238 -26.65 -29.06 -0.70
CA ASN A 238 -27.22 -28.36 -1.87
C ASN A 238 -27.33 -26.82 -1.74
N VAL A 239 -26.70 -26.13 -2.71
CA VAL A 239 -26.60 -24.68 -2.92
C VAL A 239 -25.54 -23.97 -2.06
N VAL A 240 -24.28 -24.35 -2.19
CA VAL A 240 -23.16 -23.55 -2.75
C VAL A 240 -21.96 -24.52 -2.80
N THR A 241 -21.97 -25.48 -3.71
CA THR A 241 -20.68 -25.87 -4.28
C THR A 241 -20.16 -24.61 -4.96
N LEU A 242 -18.89 -24.25 -4.76
CA LEU A 242 -18.28 -23.17 -5.53
C LEU A 242 -18.32 -23.46 -7.05
N SER A 243 -18.65 -24.71 -7.44
CA SER A 243 -19.02 -25.10 -8.81
C SER A 243 -20.36 -24.52 -9.31
N ASP A 244 -21.37 -24.34 -8.44
CA ASP A 244 -22.71 -23.91 -8.87
C ASP A 244 -22.81 -22.37 -8.96
N ASN A 245 -21.98 -21.67 -8.20
CA ASN A 245 -21.72 -20.23 -8.38
C ASN A 245 -20.57 -19.95 -9.39
N CYS A 246 -20.18 -20.94 -10.20
CA CYS A 246 -19.25 -20.72 -11.31
C CYS A 246 -19.77 -19.67 -12.30
N HIS A 247 -21.06 -19.31 -12.30
CA HIS A 247 -21.55 -18.13 -13.05
C HIS A 247 -21.01 -16.78 -12.53
N VAL A 248 -20.67 -16.66 -11.25
CA VAL A 248 -20.08 -15.43 -10.66
C VAL A 248 -18.55 -15.48 -10.69
N CYS A 249 -17.94 -16.65 -10.46
CA CYS A 249 -16.49 -16.82 -10.64
C CYS A 249 -16.07 -16.77 -12.12
N SER A 250 -16.87 -17.28 -13.06
CA SER A 250 -16.58 -17.20 -14.50
C SER A 250 -16.62 -15.77 -15.03
N GLN A 251 -17.51 -14.92 -14.49
CA GLN A 251 -17.58 -13.51 -14.85
C GLN A 251 -16.42 -12.68 -14.26
N THR A 252 -15.72 -13.19 -13.24
CA THR A 252 -14.69 -12.43 -12.50
C THR A 252 -13.27 -13.01 -12.59
N LEU A 253 -13.08 -14.29 -12.95
CA LEU A 253 -11.78 -14.99 -13.04
C LEU A 253 -11.49 -15.68 -14.40
N GLY A 254 -12.36 -15.55 -15.41
CA GLY A 254 -11.97 -15.78 -16.82
C GLY A 254 -11.50 -17.19 -17.24
N LEU A 255 -11.78 -18.24 -16.47
CA LEU A 255 -11.54 -19.64 -16.88
C LEU A 255 -12.86 -20.31 -17.30
N PRO A 256 -12.96 -20.91 -18.52
CA PRO A 256 -14.17 -21.63 -18.93
C PRO A 256 -14.16 -23.08 -18.44
N THR A 257 -15.12 -23.45 -17.60
CA THR A 257 -15.53 -24.85 -17.45
C THR A 257 -16.43 -25.22 -18.63
N LEU A 258 -15.99 -26.19 -19.45
CA LEU A 258 -16.85 -26.94 -20.35
C LEU A 258 -18.00 -27.56 -19.53
N CYS A 259 -19.21 -27.01 -19.64
CA CYS A 259 -20.40 -27.71 -19.21
C CYS A 259 -21.42 -27.71 -20.34
N SER A 260 -21.87 -28.92 -20.66
CA SER A 260 -22.81 -29.33 -21.70
C SER A 260 -24.03 -28.42 -21.81
N GLN A 261 -24.18 -27.74 -22.95
CA GLN A 261 -25.45 -27.22 -23.41
C GLN A 261 -25.76 -27.86 -24.76
N LYS A 262 -26.43 -29.02 -24.70
CA LYS A 262 -27.23 -29.48 -25.82
C LYS A 262 -28.43 -28.55 -25.96
N ASP A 263 -28.75 -28.25 -27.21
CA ASP A 263 -30.00 -27.68 -27.70
C ASP A 263 -30.18 -26.16 -27.57
N VAL A 264 -29.48 -25.40 -28.42
CA VAL A 264 -30.09 -24.34 -29.24
C VAL A 264 -29.30 -24.19 -30.55
N ILE A 265 -29.70 -24.91 -31.61
CA ILE A 265 -29.31 -24.58 -32.98
C ILE A 265 -30.58 -24.66 -33.83
N TYR A 266 -31.20 -23.52 -34.10
CA TYR A 266 -31.94 -23.31 -35.35
C TYR A 266 -31.95 -21.81 -35.73
N HIS A 267 -31.27 -21.55 -36.86
CA HIS A 267 -31.41 -20.42 -37.79
C HIS A 267 -31.06 -18.98 -37.34
N ALA A 268 -29.86 -18.50 -37.71
CA ALA A 268 -29.66 -17.18 -38.32
C ALA A 268 -28.26 -17.07 -38.98
N LYS A 269 -28.23 -16.49 -40.19
CA LYS A 269 -27.12 -16.42 -41.17
C LYS A 269 -25.84 -15.74 -40.64
N ASP A 270 -24.69 -16.39 -40.85
CA ASP A 270 -23.25 -16.01 -40.99
C ASP A 270 -22.65 -14.65 -40.52
N TRP A 271 -23.43 -13.70 -40.00
CA TRP A 271 -22.93 -12.47 -39.37
C TRP A 271 -22.71 -12.56 -37.84
N PRO A 272 -23.55 -13.27 -37.04
CA PRO A 272 -23.44 -13.22 -35.58
C PRO A 272 -22.28 -14.06 -35.03
N LEU A 273 -21.81 -15.10 -35.73
CA LEU A 273 -20.65 -15.88 -35.30
C LEU A 273 -19.35 -15.08 -35.45
N SER A 274 -19.20 -14.33 -36.55
CA SER A 274 -18.04 -13.45 -36.75
C SER A 274 -18.04 -12.33 -35.71
N LEU A 275 -19.19 -11.71 -35.43
CA LEU A 275 -19.32 -10.67 -34.40
C LEU A 275 -19.08 -11.21 -32.98
N PHE A 276 -19.54 -12.44 -32.70
CA PHE A 276 -19.29 -13.13 -31.44
C PHE A 276 -17.82 -13.52 -31.27
N LEU A 277 -17.17 -14.05 -32.31
CA LEU A 277 -15.74 -14.37 -32.31
C LEU A 277 -14.89 -13.10 -32.21
N THR A 278 -15.30 -12.01 -32.87
CA THR A 278 -14.62 -10.71 -32.79
C THR A 278 -14.79 -10.09 -31.41
N ALA A 279 -15.99 -10.19 -30.80
CA ALA A 279 -16.23 -9.77 -29.43
C ALA A 279 -15.47 -10.64 -28.41
N LEU A 280 -15.33 -11.94 -28.66
CA LEU A 280 -14.49 -12.86 -27.87
C LEU A 280 -13.02 -12.49 -27.99
N LEU A 281 -12.51 -12.21 -29.20
CA LEU A 281 -11.16 -11.70 -29.39
C LEU A 281 -10.96 -10.35 -28.68
N LEU A 282 -11.86 -9.39 -28.88
CA LEU A 282 -11.79 -8.06 -28.29
C LEU A 282 -11.99 -8.06 -26.76
N CYS A 283 -12.66 -9.05 -26.18
CA CYS A 283 -12.77 -9.16 -24.72
C CYS A 283 -11.65 -10.02 -24.12
N TYR A 284 -11.30 -11.14 -24.74
CA TYR A 284 -10.41 -12.16 -24.18
C TYR A 284 -8.94 -11.85 -24.45
N VAL A 285 -8.60 -11.30 -25.63
CA VAL A 285 -7.22 -10.90 -25.93
C VAL A 285 -6.79 -9.76 -25.02
N PRO A 286 -7.52 -8.64 -24.89
CA PRO A 286 -7.18 -7.63 -23.89
C PRO A 286 -7.13 -8.19 -22.48
N ARG A 287 -8.09 -9.01 -22.03
CA ARG A 287 -8.03 -9.59 -20.68
C ARG A 287 -6.80 -10.50 -20.46
N SER A 288 -6.38 -11.24 -21.48
CA SER A 288 -5.19 -12.09 -21.41
C SER A 288 -3.89 -11.26 -21.45
N PHE A 289 -3.88 -10.16 -22.20
CA PHE A 289 -2.74 -9.22 -22.29
C PHE A 289 -2.65 -8.28 -21.08
N PHE A 290 -3.79 -7.97 -20.44
CA PHE A 290 -3.91 -7.03 -19.33
C PHE A 290 -4.14 -7.71 -17.97
N ASP A 291 -3.81 -9.00 -17.85
CA ASP A 291 -3.69 -9.66 -16.55
C ASP A 291 -2.54 -9.00 -15.73
N HIS A 292 -2.68 -8.95 -14.41
CA HIS A 292 -1.69 -8.37 -13.50
C HIS A 292 -0.29 -8.99 -13.67
N SER A 293 -0.24 -10.28 -13.98
CA SER A 293 1.01 -10.98 -14.32
C SER A 293 1.66 -10.41 -15.58
N MET A 294 0.87 -10.15 -16.62
CA MET A 294 1.34 -9.61 -17.89
C MET A 294 1.70 -8.13 -17.83
N HIS A 295 1.00 -7.33 -17.02
CA HIS A 295 1.39 -5.93 -16.75
C HIS A 295 2.81 -5.79 -16.20
N SER A 296 3.29 -6.80 -15.47
CA SER A 296 4.65 -6.78 -14.91
C SER A 296 5.73 -7.21 -15.93
N ALA A 297 5.41 -8.15 -16.83
CA ALA A 297 6.38 -8.74 -17.75
C ALA A 297 6.40 -8.08 -19.14
N LEU A 298 5.26 -7.58 -19.62
CA LEU A 298 5.11 -7.03 -20.96
C LEU A 298 5.99 -5.78 -21.20
N PRO A 299 6.06 -4.79 -20.29
CA PRO A 299 6.93 -3.62 -20.51
C PRO A 299 8.40 -4.02 -20.65
N LEU A 300 8.89 -4.92 -19.78
CA LEU A 300 10.25 -5.42 -19.88
C LEU A 300 10.47 -6.21 -21.17
N GLY A 301 9.52 -7.05 -21.58
CA GLY A 301 9.57 -7.79 -22.85
C GLY A 301 9.62 -6.88 -24.06
N ILE A 302 8.75 -5.87 -24.13
CA ILE A 302 8.74 -4.85 -25.18
C ILE A 302 10.09 -4.13 -25.22
N TYR A 303 10.62 -3.71 -24.07
CA TYR A 303 11.92 -3.07 -24.00
C TYR A 303 13.02 -3.96 -24.57
N LEU A 304 13.14 -5.21 -24.12
CA LEU A 304 14.17 -6.15 -24.59
C LEU A 304 14.04 -6.41 -26.10
N ALA A 305 12.81 -6.57 -26.60
CA ALA A 305 12.54 -6.74 -28.03
C ALA A 305 12.94 -5.51 -28.85
N THR A 306 12.57 -4.30 -28.41
CA THR A 306 12.99 -3.06 -29.06
C THR A 306 14.51 -2.94 -29.09
N LYS A 307 15.21 -3.27 -28.00
CA LYS A 307 16.68 -3.25 -27.98
C LYS A 307 17.28 -4.27 -28.92
N PHE A 308 16.77 -5.51 -28.92
CA PHE A 308 17.21 -6.53 -29.86
C PHE A 308 17.17 -6.02 -31.30
N TRP A 309 16.03 -5.47 -31.74
CA TRP A 309 15.88 -4.96 -33.10
C TRP A 309 16.73 -3.72 -33.40
N MET A 310 16.96 -2.85 -32.40
CA MET A 310 17.90 -1.74 -32.54
C MET A 310 19.34 -2.25 -32.77
N TYR A 311 19.79 -3.27 -32.03
CA TYR A 311 21.11 -3.87 -32.23
C TYR A 311 21.25 -4.60 -33.57
N ILE A 312 20.22 -5.35 -33.98
CA ILE A 312 20.17 -5.97 -35.32
C ILE A 312 20.26 -4.90 -36.41
N THR A 313 19.55 -3.78 -36.24
CA THR A 313 19.61 -2.69 -37.22
C THR A 313 21.02 -2.09 -37.28
N TRP A 314 21.70 -1.89 -36.15
CA TRP A 314 23.10 -1.45 -36.17
C TRP A 314 24.03 -2.45 -36.85
N LEU A 315 23.85 -3.74 -36.59
CA LEU A 315 24.68 -4.80 -37.15
C LEU A 315 24.65 -4.80 -38.69
N PHE A 316 23.47 -4.67 -39.28
CA PHE A 316 23.29 -4.84 -40.73
C PHE A 316 23.25 -3.52 -41.52
N TRP A 317 22.80 -2.41 -40.92
CA TRP A 317 22.64 -1.12 -41.61
C TRP A 317 23.65 -0.04 -41.19
N PHE A 318 24.29 -0.19 -40.02
CA PHE A 318 25.10 0.88 -39.42
C PHE A 318 26.46 0.40 -38.89
N TRP A 319 27.02 -0.69 -39.42
CA TRP A 319 28.21 -1.41 -38.91
C TRP A 319 29.40 -0.51 -38.50
N ASN A 320 29.68 0.56 -39.25
CA ASN A 320 30.79 1.49 -38.97
C ASN A 320 30.52 2.49 -37.82
N ASN A 321 29.35 2.44 -37.19
CA ASN A 321 28.89 3.38 -36.17
C ASN A 321 28.53 2.68 -34.84
N ILE A 322 29.15 1.55 -34.45
CA ILE A 322 28.74 0.87 -33.20
C ILE A 322 29.38 1.54 -31.97
N LEU A 323 28.55 2.03 -31.04
CA LEU A 323 28.98 2.71 -29.81
C LEU A 323 29.11 1.73 -28.63
N PHE A 324 30.01 0.74 -28.77
CA PHE A 324 30.17 -0.39 -27.83
C PHE A 324 30.26 0.01 -26.35
N GLY A 325 30.98 1.09 -26.03
CA GLY A 325 31.11 1.56 -24.65
C GLY A 325 29.78 2.01 -24.02
N ASN A 326 28.92 2.69 -24.80
CA ASN A 326 27.58 3.08 -24.35
C ASN A 326 26.69 1.86 -24.13
N SER A 327 26.72 0.88 -25.04
CA SER A 327 25.96 -0.36 -24.91
C SER A 327 26.33 -1.15 -23.66
N MET A 328 27.63 -1.28 -23.37
CA MET A 328 28.10 -1.94 -22.15
C MET A 328 27.63 -1.19 -20.89
N ALA A 329 27.76 0.13 -20.88
CA ALA A 329 27.31 0.96 -19.75
C ALA A 329 25.79 0.90 -19.57
N LEU A 330 25.02 0.88 -20.67
CA LEU A 330 23.57 0.73 -20.66
C LEU A 330 23.14 -0.57 -20.00
N PHE A 331 23.68 -1.71 -20.46
CA PHE A 331 23.33 -3.03 -19.91
C PHE A 331 23.82 -3.21 -18.47
N TYR A 332 24.98 -2.66 -18.12
CA TYR A 332 25.46 -2.65 -16.74
C TYR A 332 24.46 -1.94 -15.82
N ASN A 333 24.05 -0.72 -16.18
CA ASN A 333 23.11 0.06 -15.37
C ASN A 333 21.71 -0.55 -15.34
N PHE A 334 21.24 -1.11 -16.46
CA PHE A 334 20.00 -1.87 -16.51
C PHE A 334 20.05 -3.09 -15.58
N GLY A 335 21.09 -3.92 -15.68
CA GLY A 335 21.27 -5.11 -14.85
C GLY A 335 21.38 -4.78 -13.36
N LYS A 336 22.07 -3.68 -13.02
CA LYS A 336 22.13 -3.17 -11.66
C LYS A 336 20.77 -2.68 -11.16
N SER A 337 19.99 -1.97 -11.98
CA SER A 337 18.65 -1.51 -11.61
C SER A 337 17.70 -2.69 -11.39
N TRP A 338 17.79 -3.72 -12.24
CA TRP A 338 16.96 -4.92 -12.18
C TRP A 338 17.30 -5.81 -10.98
N LYS A 339 18.59 -6.11 -10.74
CA LYS A 339 18.98 -7.17 -9.78
C LYS A 339 19.44 -6.67 -8.41
N SER A 340 19.79 -5.40 -8.26
CA SER A 340 20.27 -4.90 -6.96
C SER A 340 19.13 -4.79 -5.97
N ASP A 341 19.46 -4.96 -4.68
CA ASP A 341 18.56 -4.64 -3.59
C ASP A 341 18.21 -3.13 -3.66
N PRO A 342 16.94 -2.75 -3.85
CA PRO A 342 16.54 -1.35 -3.95
C PRO A 342 16.53 -0.61 -2.60
N GLY A 343 16.89 -1.30 -1.51
CA GLY A 343 16.81 -0.79 -0.14
C GLY A 343 15.69 -1.48 0.65
N ILE A 344 15.56 -2.79 0.51
CA ILE A 344 14.55 -3.59 1.21
C ILE A 344 14.82 -3.54 2.71
N ILE A 345 13.81 -3.11 3.46
CA ILE A 345 13.87 -3.11 4.93
C ILE A 345 13.58 -4.53 5.42
N LYS A 346 14.55 -5.13 6.09
CA LYS A 346 14.50 -6.51 6.57
C LYS A 346 14.30 -6.50 8.09
N ALA A 347 13.46 -7.41 8.58
CA ALA A 347 13.24 -7.62 10.01
C ALA A 347 12.98 -9.11 10.26
N SER A 348 13.56 -9.64 11.33
CA SER A 348 13.24 -10.99 11.83
C SER A 348 11.84 -11.04 12.46
N GLU A 349 11.26 -12.22 12.60
CA GLU A 349 9.96 -12.39 13.28
C GLU A 349 9.97 -11.86 14.73
N GLU A 350 11.10 -12.02 15.42
CA GLU A 350 11.28 -11.47 16.76
C GLU A 350 11.29 -9.93 16.76
N GLN A 351 12.03 -9.32 15.82
CA GLN A 351 12.06 -7.86 15.67
C GLN A 351 10.69 -7.29 15.30
N LYS A 352 9.93 -7.98 14.44
CA LYS A 352 8.56 -7.59 14.08
C LYS A 352 7.65 -7.55 15.31
N LYS A 353 7.63 -8.63 16.10
CA LYS A 353 6.84 -8.69 17.35
C LYS A 353 7.26 -7.61 18.34
N LYS A 354 8.58 -7.46 18.57
CA LYS A 354 9.13 -6.44 19.48
C LYS A 354 8.70 -5.04 19.06
N THR A 355 8.82 -4.70 17.78
CA THR A 355 8.44 -3.40 17.23
C THR A 355 6.96 -3.10 17.48
N ILE A 356 6.08 -4.08 17.27
CA ILE A 356 4.64 -3.90 17.50
C ILE A 356 4.37 -3.61 18.97
N VAL A 357 4.96 -4.37 19.89
CA VAL A 357 4.80 -4.19 21.33
C VAL A 357 5.31 -2.82 21.76
N GLU A 358 6.54 -2.44 21.37
CA GLU A 358 7.13 -1.15 21.73
C GLU A 358 6.27 0.03 21.24
N LEU A 359 5.82 -0.01 19.98
CA LEU A 359 4.99 1.05 19.41
C LEU A 359 3.62 1.12 20.09
N ALA A 360 2.98 -0.03 20.36
CA ALA A 360 1.68 -0.07 21.02
C ALA A 360 1.77 0.45 22.45
N GLU A 361 2.79 0.03 23.20
CA GLU A 361 2.98 0.44 24.58
C GLU A 361 3.39 1.91 24.72
N ALA A 362 4.08 2.47 23.72
CA ALA A 362 4.37 3.89 23.63
C ALA A 362 3.18 4.73 23.14
N GLY A 363 2.04 4.12 22.81
CA GLY A 363 0.87 4.82 22.25
C GLY A 363 1.11 5.39 20.84
N SER A 364 2.08 4.85 20.11
CA SER A 364 2.53 5.35 18.81
C SER A 364 2.25 4.39 17.64
N LEU A 365 1.60 3.24 17.88
CA LEU A 365 1.24 2.28 16.83
C LEU A 365 0.12 2.83 15.92
N ASP A 366 0.52 3.67 14.97
CA ASP A 366 -0.32 4.22 13.91
C ASP A 366 0.13 3.69 12.53
N LEU A 367 -0.81 3.45 11.63
CA LEU A 367 -0.57 2.98 10.26
C LEU A 367 0.23 3.97 9.40
N SER A 368 0.33 5.24 9.82
CA SER A 368 1.22 6.21 9.18
C SER A 368 2.71 5.87 9.37
N ILE A 369 3.08 5.32 10.54
CA ILE A 369 4.47 4.97 10.89
C ILE A 369 4.72 3.45 10.94
N PHE A 370 3.69 2.62 10.86
CA PHE A 370 3.78 1.17 10.86
C PHE A 370 3.28 0.58 9.54
N CYS A 371 3.93 -0.47 9.04
CA CYS A 371 3.45 -1.23 7.90
C CYS A 371 2.77 -2.52 8.38
N SER A 372 1.45 -2.59 8.25
CA SER A 372 0.64 -3.77 8.60
C SER A 372 1.06 -5.03 7.85
N THR A 373 1.58 -4.88 6.63
CA THR A 373 2.04 -6.04 5.83
C THR A 373 3.42 -6.54 6.24
N CYS A 374 4.40 -5.64 6.30
CA CYS A 374 5.77 -6.04 6.57
C CYS A 374 6.04 -6.21 8.07
N LEU A 375 5.11 -5.77 8.92
CA LEU A 375 5.19 -5.79 10.38
C LEU A 375 6.39 -5.02 10.93
N ILE A 376 6.72 -3.91 10.28
CA ILE A 376 7.85 -3.06 10.65
C ILE A 376 7.38 -1.63 10.91
N ARG A 377 8.12 -0.93 11.76
CA ARG A 377 8.12 0.54 11.78
C ARG A 377 8.71 1.00 10.45
N LYS A 378 8.00 1.87 9.74
CA LYS A 378 8.44 2.49 8.50
C LYS A 378 9.53 3.52 8.83
N PRO A 379 10.78 3.35 8.33
CA PRO A 379 11.76 4.42 8.31
C PRO A 379 11.21 5.63 7.56
N ILE A 380 11.73 6.81 7.85
CA ILE A 380 11.41 8.01 7.09
C ILE A 380 11.75 7.80 5.61
N ARG A 381 10.93 8.36 4.71
CA ARG A 381 11.05 8.21 3.25
C ARG A 381 10.83 6.78 2.73
N SER A 382 10.45 5.82 3.58
CA SER A 382 10.12 4.47 3.15
C SER A 382 8.67 4.33 2.69
N LYS A 383 8.40 3.32 1.86
CA LYS A 383 7.02 2.94 1.48
C LYS A 383 6.94 1.45 1.19
N HIS A 384 5.79 0.85 1.50
CA HIS A 384 5.44 -0.49 1.06
C HIS A 384 5.07 -0.48 -0.43
N CYS A 385 5.81 -1.25 -1.23
CA CYS A 385 5.44 -1.53 -2.61
C CYS A 385 4.53 -2.77 -2.64
N ALA A 386 3.29 -2.60 -3.08
CA ALA A 386 2.34 -3.71 -3.20
C ALA A 386 2.80 -4.76 -4.24
N VAL A 387 3.40 -4.33 -5.36
CA VAL A 387 3.87 -5.23 -6.43
C VAL A 387 5.01 -6.14 -5.95
N CYS A 388 6.02 -5.56 -5.28
CA CYS A 388 7.13 -6.34 -4.73
C CYS A 388 6.82 -6.94 -3.35
N ASN A 389 5.65 -6.64 -2.78
CA ASN A 389 5.20 -6.99 -1.44
C ASN A 389 6.25 -6.72 -0.33
N ARG A 390 6.94 -5.58 -0.42
CA ARG A 390 8.11 -5.23 0.43
C ARG A 390 8.15 -3.75 0.75
N CYS A 391 8.63 -3.40 1.94
CA CYS A 391 8.96 -2.02 2.29
C CYS A 391 10.35 -1.65 1.77
N ILE A 392 10.42 -0.54 1.03
CA ILE A 392 11.64 -0.04 0.39
C ILE A 392 12.01 1.31 1.02
N ALA A 393 13.27 1.44 1.42
CA ALA A 393 13.85 2.66 1.96
C ALA A 393 14.11 3.69 0.85
N LYS A 394 13.77 4.96 1.11
CA LYS A 394 13.77 6.05 0.12
C LYS A 394 13.10 5.61 -1.20
N PHE A 395 11.86 5.14 -1.08
CA PHE A 395 11.13 4.59 -2.22
C PHE A 395 10.83 5.69 -3.25
N ASP A 396 11.23 5.47 -4.50
CA ASP A 396 10.91 6.36 -5.62
C ASP A 396 9.66 5.87 -6.37
N HIS A 397 9.75 4.68 -6.98
CA HIS A 397 8.62 4.04 -7.65
C HIS A 397 8.89 2.54 -7.85
N HIS A 398 7.86 1.80 -8.26
CA HIS A 398 8.06 0.49 -8.88
C HIS A 398 8.16 0.68 -10.39
N CYS A 399 9.24 0.18 -11.00
CA CYS A 399 9.49 0.39 -12.41
C CYS A 399 9.29 -0.93 -13.19
N PRO A 400 8.21 -1.07 -13.97
CA PRO A 400 7.95 -2.30 -14.72
C PRO A 400 8.99 -2.54 -15.82
N TRP A 401 9.63 -1.47 -16.33
CA TRP A 401 10.66 -1.55 -17.38
C TRP A 401 11.98 -2.17 -16.91
N VAL A 402 12.24 -2.19 -15.60
CA VAL A 402 13.38 -2.91 -15.01
C VAL A 402 12.93 -4.08 -14.12
N GLY A 403 11.62 -4.30 -13.99
CA GLY A 403 11.05 -5.37 -13.16
C GLY A 403 11.42 -5.29 -11.68
N ASN A 404 11.67 -4.09 -11.15
CA ASN A 404 12.11 -3.90 -9.76
C ASN A 404 11.67 -2.54 -9.20
N CYS A 405 11.69 -2.38 -7.88
CA CYS A 405 11.58 -1.07 -7.26
C CYS A 405 12.83 -0.23 -7.53
N VAL A 406 12.63 1.08 -7.60
CA VAL A 406 13.70 2.08 -7.58
C VAL A 406 13.67 2.74 -6.21
N GLY A 407 14.79 2.67 -5.49
CA GLY A 407 14.93 3.20 -4.13
C GLY A 407 16.39 3.47 -3.76
N SER A 408 16.66 3.71 -2.47
CA SER A 408 17.99 4.06 -1.96
C SER A 408 19.14 3.19 -2.49
N GLY A 409 18.93 1.89 -2.67
CA GLY A 409 19.98 0.95 -3.06
C GLY A 409 20.32 0.93 -4.55
N ASN A 410 19.43 1.38 -5.44
CA ASN A 410 19.61 1.23 -6.89
C ASN A 410 19.26 2.47 -7.74
N HIS A 411 18.76 3.57 -7.16
CA HIS A 411 18.29 4.75 -7.91
C HIS A 411 19.37 5.34 -8.84
N ARG A 412 20.64 5.39 -8.40
CA ARG A 412 21.75 5.87 -9.24
C ARG A 412 21.92 5.07 -10.54
N TYR A 413 21.76 3.76 -10.47
CA TYR A 413 21.87 2.90 -11.66
C TYR A 413 20.66 3.08 -12.56
N PHE A 414 19.49 3.37 -12.00
CA PHE A 414 18.30 3.69 -12.79
C PHE A 414 18.49 4.99 -13.58
N ILE A 415 19.08 6.02 -12.97
CA ILE A 415 19.43 7.26 -13.68
C ILE A 415 20.50 7.02 -14.75
N GLY A 416 21.54 6.24 -14.43
CA GLY A 416 22.54 5.81 -15.40
C GLY A 416 21.92 5.07 -16.59
N TYR A 417 20.98 4.17 -16.31
CA TYR A 417 20.22 3.43 -17.32
C TYR A 417 19.47 4.38 -18.26
N LEU A 418 18.73 5.36 -17.73
CA LEU A 418 18.02 6.35 -18.54
C LEU A 418 18.99 7.21 -19.38
N PHE A 419 20.12 7.61 -18.81
CA PHE A 419 21.12 8.43 -19.49
C PHE A 419 21.73 7.68 -20.68
N PHE A 420 22.27 6.48 -20.45
CA PHE A 420 22.88 5.70 -21.52
C PHE A 420 21.85 5.24 -22.55
N LEU A 421 20.60 5.02 -22.14
CA LEU A 421 19.49 4.72 -23.03
C LEU A 421 19.18 5.92 -23.95
N LEU A 422 19.17 7.13 -23.41
CA LEU A 422 18.97 8.35 -24.19
C LEU A 422 20.08 8.52 -25.23
N CYS A 423 21.34 8.38 -24.83
CA CYS A 423 22.48 8.42 -25.75
C CYS A 423 22.35 7.37 -26.88
N MET A 424 21.96 6.14 -26.55
CA MET A 424 21.74 5.07 -27.51
C MET A 424 20.62 5.43 -28.51
N ILE A 425 19.53 6.03 -28.04
CA ILE A 425 18.41 6.47 -28.88
C ILE A 425 18.84 7.62 -29.80
N CYS A 426 19.55 8.63 -29.30
CA CYS A 426 20.10 9.71 -30.12
C CYS A 426 21.01 9.15 -31.22
N TRP A 427 21.81 8.15 -30.87
CA TRP A 427 22.70 7.49 -31.81
C TRP A 427 21.94 6.69 -32.88
N MET A 428 20.83 6.03 -32.52
CA MET A 428 19.95 5.36 -33.48
C MET A 428 19.34 6.36 -34.48
N ILE A 429 18.84 7.50 -33.99
CA ILE A 429 18.30 8.58 -34.83
C ILE A 429 19.38 9.09 -35.80
N TYR A 430 20.59 9.33 -35.29
CA TYR A 430 21.72 9.75 -36.11
C TYR A 430 22.08 8.72 -37.19
N GLY A 431 22.09 7.43 -36.84
CA GLY A 431 22.30 6.33 -37.78
C GLY A 431 21.29 6.34 -38.93
N CYS A 432 20.00 6.43 -38.63
CA CYS A 432 18.94 6.52 -39.65
C CYS A 432 19.15 7.70 -40.60
N ILE A 433 19.49 8.88 -40.07
CA ILE A 433 19.76 10.09 -40.87
C ILE A 433 20.98 9.87 -41.78
N CYS A 434 22.05 9.27 -41.27
CA CYS A 434 23.25 8.97 -42.07
C CYS A 434 22.96 7.96 -43.18
N TYR A 435 22.16 6.94 -42.90
CA TYR A 435 21.76 5.96 -43.92
C TYR A 435 20.96 6.62 -45.05
N TRP A 436 19.98 7.46 -44.73
CA TRP A 436 19.23 8.18 -45.77
C TRP A 436 20.11 9.11 -46.59
N ARG A 437 21.08 9.77 -45.97
CA ARG A 437 22.04 10.63 -46.68
C ARG A 437 22.87 9.87 -47.71
N VAL A 438 23.25 8.63 -47.42
CA VAL A 438 24.17 7.84 -48.28
C VAL A 438 23.42 6.96 -49.28
N HIS A 439 22.29 6.38 -48.87
CA HIS A 439 21.63 5.32 -49.63
C HIS A 439 20.33 5.75 -50.31
N CYS A 440 19.80 6.92 -50.00
CA CYS A 440 18.52 7.38 -50.54
C CYS A 440 18.72 8.62 -51.42
N ALA A 441 18.17 8.57 -52.63
CA ALA A 441 18.10 9.74 -53.51
C ALA A 441 16.99 10.68 -53.00
N THR A 442 17.32 11.53 -52.05
CA THR A 442 16.40 12.51 -51.45
C THR A 442 16.78 13.94 -51.83
N SER A 443 15.81 14.81 -52.11
CA SER A 443 16.07 16.22 -52.42
C SER A 443 15.12 17.16 -51.69
N TYR A 444 15.36 17.38 -50.39
CA TYR A 444 14.53 18.26 -49.55
C TYR A 444 14.34 19.66 -50.14
N ALA A 445 15.41 20.27 -50.68
CA ALA A 445 15.38 21.62 -51.22
C ALA A 445 14.51 21.79 -52.48
N LYS A 446 14.24 20.70 -53.22
CA LYS A 446 13.40 20.72 -54.42
C LYS A 446 11.99 20.22 -54.15
N ASP A 447 11.86 19.18 -53.33
CA ASP A 447 10.63 18.38 -53.24
C ASP A 447 9.76 18.76 -52.02
N GLY A 448 10.31 19.53 -51.08
CA GLY A 448 9.63 19.94 -49.86
C GLY A 448 9.50 18.82 -48.82
N PHE A 449 8.93 19.16 -47.66
CA PHE A 449 8.90 18.28 -46.49
C PHE A 449 8.13 16.97 -46.71
N TRP A 450 6.88 17.04 -47.19
CA TRP A 450 6.03 15.85 -47.32
C TRP A 450 6.59 14.85 -48.32
N THR A 451 7.12 15.32 -49.45
CA THR A 451 7.75 14.47 -50.46
C THR A 451 9.06 13.88 -49.95
N TYR A 452 9.83 14.64 -49.16
CA TYR A 452 11.03 14.10 -48.51
C TYR A 452 10.68 12.93 -47.57
N ILE A 453 9.60 13.05 -46.77
CA ILE A 453 9.14 11.97 -45.88
C ILE A 453 8.73 10.72 -46.67
N THR A 454 7.99 10.87 -47.77
CA THR A 454 7.60 9.72 -48.58
C THR A 454 8.79 9.07 -49.27
N GLN A 455 9.79 9.85 -49.71
CA GLN A 455 11.04 9.35 -50.30
C GLN A 455 11.85 8.50 -49.31
N ILE A 456 12.06 8.97 -48.06
CA ILE A 456 12.82 8.19 -47.07
C ILE A 456 12.07 6.94 -46.61
N ALA A 457 10.73 7.01 -46.49
CA ALA A 457 9.90 5.87 -46.15
C ALA A 457 9.90 4.80 -47.26
N ALA A 458 9.85 5.22 -48.52
CA ALA A 458 9.93 4.31 -49.67
C ALA A 458 11.34 3.72 -49.85
N CYS A 459 12.39 4.48 -49.56
CA CYS A 459 13.77 4.03 -49.69
C CYS A 459 14.11 2.86 -48.73
N SER A 460 13.67 2.96 -47.48
CA SER A 460 13.76 1.84 -46.53
C SER A 460 12.65 1.94 -45.49
N PRO A 461 11.55 1.18 -45.66
CA PRO A 461 10.46 1.15 -44.69
C PRO A 461 10.93 0.74 -43.30
N TRP A 462 11.91 -0.18 -43.22
CA TRP A 462 12.49 -0.63 -41.95
C TRP A 462 13.23 0.48 -41.21
N VAL A 463 14.14 1.20 -41.87
CA VAL A 463 14.89 2.30 -41.25
C VAL A 463 13.96 3.46 -40.86
N PHE A 464 12.93 3.72 -41.66
CA PHE A 464 11.88 4.67 -41.32
C PHE A 464 11.07 4.28 -40.09
N TRP A 465 10.65 3.02 -39.99
CA TRP A 465 10.02 2.50 -38.78
C TRP A 465 10.92 2.62 -37.55
N MET A 466 12.20 2.28 -37.66
CA MET A 466 13.17 2.39 -36.57
C MET A 466 13.40 3.84 -36.13
N PHE A 467 13.41 4.78 -37.07
CA PHE A 467 13.48 6.20 -36.76
C PHE A 467 12.24 6.67 -35.98
N LEU A 468 11.04 6.34 -36.44
CA LEU A 468 9.80 6.70 -35.74
C LEU A 468 9.75 6.11 -34.33
N ASN A 469 10.12 4.83 -34.18
CA ASN A 469 10.20 4.18 -32.88
C ASN A 469 11.23 4.87 -31.96
N SER A 470 12.39 5.25 -32.50
CA SER A 470 13.44 5.95 -31.76
C SER A 470 13.00 7.34 -31.32
N VAL A 471 12.32 8.10 -32.17
CA VAL A 471 11.76 9.42 -31.82
C VAL A 471 10.71 9.30 -30.72
N PHE A 472 9.84 8.29 -30.80
CA PHE A 472 8.86 8.02 -29.74
C PHE A 472 9.56 7.75 -28.41
N HIS A 473 10.54 6.84 -28.37
CA HIS A 473 11.30 6.57 -27.14
C HIS A 473 12.11 7.77 -26.66
N PHE A 474 12.67 8.58 -27.57
CA PHE A 474 13.41 9.79 -27.22
C PHE A 474 12.55 10.74 -26.40
N MET A 475 11.31 11.01 -26.84
CA MET A 475 10.38 11.90 -26.14
C MET A 475 10.14 11.44 -24.70
N TRP A 476 9.73 10.18 -24.52
CA TRP A 476 9.40 9.65 -23.20
C TRP A 476 10.62 9.53 -22.27
N VAL A 477 11.76 9.01 -22.77
CA VAL A 477 12.97 8.86 -21.96
C VAL A 477 13.53 10.22 -21.54
N THR A 478 13.48 11.22 -22.43
CA THR A 478 13.92 12.59 -22.13
C THR A 478 13.08 13.21 -21.02
N VAL A 479 11.76 13.12 -21.11
CA VAL A 479 10.86 13.64 -20.06
C VAL A 479 11.11 12.93 -18.73
N LEU A 480 11.27 11.60 -18.74
CA LEU A 480 11.52 10.82 -17.52
C LEU A 480 12.85 11.22 -16.86
N ILE A 481 13.94 11.30 -17.61
CA ILE A 481 15.23 11.70 -17.02
C ILE A 481 15.21 13.14 -16.54
N MET A 482 14.56 14.06 -17.28
CA MET A 482 14.42 15.46 -16.87
C MET A 482 13.64 15.56 -15.55
N CYS A 483 12.50 14.89 -15.43
CA CYS A 483 11.70 14.86 -14.21
C CYS A 483 12.47 14.26 -13.04
N GLN A 484 13.17 13.15 -13.24
CA GLN A 484 13.94 12.49 -12.18
C GLN A 484 15.12 13.37 -11.73
N MET A 485 15.88 13.92 -12.67
CA MET A 485 17.01 14.81 -12.37
C MET A 485 16.56 16.09 -11.68
N TYR A 486 15.43 16.68 -12.06
CA TYR A 486 14.87 17.84 -11.38
C TYR A 486 14.49 17.52 -9.93
N GLN A 487 13.85 16.37 -9.69
CA GLN A 487 13.46 15.95 -8.34
C GLN A 487 14.67 15.66 -7.44
N ILE A 488 15.68 14.97 -7.99
CA ILE A 488 16.92 14.65 -7.29
C ILE A 488 17.71 15.94 -7.01
N ALA A 489 18.03 16.70 -8.06
CA ALA A 489 18.92 17.85 -7.96
C ALA A 489 18.21 19.03 -7.29
N CYS A 490 17.08 19.49 -7.80
CA CYS A 490 16.51 20.77 -7.37
C CYS A 490 15.64 20.65 -6.11
N LEU A 491 15.03 19.50 -5.86
CA LEU A 491 14.05 19.32 -4.77
C LEU A 491 14.51 18.38 -3.65
N GLY A 492 15.46 17.49 -3.89
CA GLY A 492 15.90 16.49 -2.90
C GLY A 492 14.82 15.46 -2.52
N ILE A 493 13.83 15.24 -3.39
CA ILE A 493 12.67 14.35 -3.13
C ILE A 493 12.61 13.20 -4.13
N THR A 494 11.90 12.13 -3.76
CA THR A 494 11.54 11.05 -4.67
C THR A 494 10.21 11.34 -5.39
N THR A 495 9.93 10.59 -6.46
CA THR A 495 8.67 10.63 -7.20
C THR A 495 7.47 10.34 -6.31
N ASN A 496 7.56 9.31 -5.48
CA ASN A 496 6.52 8.99 -4.52
C ASN A 496 6.30 10.13 -3.51
N GLU A 497 7.36 10.72 -2.99
CA GLU A 497 7.27 11.85 -2.05
C GLU A 497 6.61 13.05 -2.69
N ARG A 498 7.00 13.39 -3.93
CA ARG A 498 6.40 14.49 -4.68
C ARG A 498 4.90 14.29 -4.88
N MET A 499 4.49 13.10 -5.33
CA MET A 499 3.07 12.79 -5.56
C MET A 499 2.23 12.78 -4.29
N ASN A 500 2.85 12.52 -3.13
CA ASN A 500 2.17 12.39 -1.85
C ASN A 500 2.58 13.48 -0.84
N ALA A 501 3.14 14.60 -1.30
CA ALA A 501 3.81 15.57 -0.43
C ALA A 501 2.92 16.07 0.72
N ARG A 502 1.64 16.34 0.43
CA ARG A 502 0.65 16.80 1.42
C ARG A 502 0.35 15.78 2.54
N ARG A 503 0.65 14.50 2.34
CA ARG A 503 0.46 13.44 3.35
C ARG A 503 1.62 13.37 4.35
N TYR A 504 2.76 13.95 4.02
CA TYR A 504 3.95 13.91 4.87
C TYR A 504 4.06 15.23 5.64
N LYS A 505 3.93 15.16 6.97
CA LYS A 505 3.99 16.32 7.88
C LYS A 505 5.31 17.10 7.80
N HIS A 506 6.38 16.48 7.33
CA HIS A 506 7.71 17.07 7.23
C HIS A 506 7.94 17.90 5.97
N PHE A 507 7.02 17.85 4.99
CA PHE A 507 7.07 18.74 3.83
C PHE A 507 6.21 19.97 4.08
N LYS A 508 6.76 21.15 3.76
CA LYS A 508 5.94 22.37 3.68
C LYS A 508 5.49 22.54 2.25
N VAL A 509 4.20 22.35 2.01
CA VAL A 509 3.61 22.39 0.67
C VAL A 509 2.80 23.67 0.54
N THR A 510 3.16 24.50 -0.45
CA THR A 510 2.40 25.68 -0.87
C THR A 510 1.67 25.39 -2.19
N THR A 511 0.94 26.37 -2.71
CA THR A 511 0.28 26.25 -4.03
C THR A 511 1.29 26.06 -5.17
N THR A 512 2.51 26.59 -5.04
CA THR A 512 3.50 26.63 -6.12
C THR A 512 4.81 25.88 -5.80
N SER A 513 5.07 25.54 -4.54
CA SER A 513 6.33 24.94 -4.11
C SER A 513 6.16 23.80 -3.09
N ILE A 514 7.14 22.90 -3.07
CA ILE A 514 7.30 21.87 -2.05
C ILE A 514 8.68 22.11 -1.43
N GLU A 515 8.71 22.50 -0.17
CA GLU A 515 9.96 22.59 0.59
C GLU A 515 10.25 21.25 1.26
N SER A 516 11.39 20.69 0.86
CA SER A 516 11.90 19.44 1.39
C SER A 516 12.97 19.72 2.44
N PRO A 517 12.89 19.13 3.65
CA PRO A 517 13.97 19.22 4.63
C PRO A 517 15.24 18.45 4.16
N PHE A 518 15.12 17.65 3.10
CA PHE A 518 16.22 16.88 2.51
C PHE A 518 16.88 17.60 1.32
N ASN A 519 16.48 18.83 1.02
CA ASN A 519 17.09 19.63 -0.05
C ASN A 519 18.26 20.43 0.50
N HIS A 520 19.49 20.10 0.07
CA HIS A 520 20.71 20.81 0.47
C HIS A 520 21.26 21.73 -0.64
N GLY A 521 20.45 21.97 -1.68
CA GLY A 521 20.83 22.73 -2.88
C GLY A 521 21.33 21.83 -4.01
N SER A 522 21.18 22.31 -5.26
CA SER A 522 21.30 21.47 -6.46
C SER A 522 22.61 20.73 -6.60
N ILE A 523 23.73 21.40 -6.34
CA ILE A 523 25.07 20.81 -6.42
C ILE A 523 25.23 19.75 -5.32
N ARG A 524 24.80 20.07 -4.09
CA ARG A 524 24.97 19.17 -2.95
C ARG A 524 24.15 17.90 -3.10
N ASN A 525 22.89 18.04 -3.53
CA ASN A 525 22.02 16.90 -3.78
C ASN A 525 22.59 15.96 -4.85
N LEU A 526 23.20 16.51 -5.91
CA LEU A 526 23.85 15.71 -6.96
C LEU A 526 25.09 14.98 -6.42
N VAL A 527 25.92 15.66 -5.63
CA VAL A 527 27.10 15.06 -4.99
C VAL A 527 26.68 13.91 -4.06
N ASP A 528 25.67 14.13 -3.23
CA ASP A 528 25.16 13.12 -2.30
C ASP A 528 24.50 11.95 -3.04
N PHE A 529 23.73 12.22 -4.11
CA PHE A 529 23.04 11.19 -4.88
C PHE A 529 23.98 10.29 -5.70
N PHE A 530 24.96 10.87 -6.40
CA PHE A 530 25.94 10.12 -7.18
C PHE A 530 27.15 9.67 -6.35
N GLU A 531 27.21 10.05 -5.08
CA GLU A 531 28.30 9.77 -4.15
C GLU A 531 29.67 10.26 -4.67
N PHE A 532 29.68 11.41 -5.36
CA PHE A 532 30.91 11.96 -5.94
C PHE A 532 31.88 12.41 -4.85
N ARG A 533 33.14 11.95 -4.94
CA ARG A 533 34.24 12.34 -4.05
C ARG A 533 35.30 13.09 -4.84
N CYS A 534 35.64 14.30 -4.41
CA CYS A 534 36.71 15.08 -5.01
C CYS A 534 37.55 15.77 -3.93
N CYS A 535 38.79 15.28 -3.74
CA CYS A 535 39.88 15.88 -2.96
C CYS A 535 39.49 16.57 -1.63
N GLY A 536 38.49 16.04 -0.91
CA GLY A 536 37.97 16.63 0.33
C GLY A 536 37.01 17.82 0.17
N LEU A 537 36.94 18.45 -1.00
CA LEU A 537 36.02 19.55 -1.33
C LEU A 537 34.57 19.06 -1.54
N MET A 538 34.42 17.85 -2.09
CA MET A 538 33.12 17.16 -2.21
C MET A 538 33.17 15.88 -1.40
N ARG A 539 32.48 15.87 -0.25
CA ARG A 539 32.23 14.69 0.59
C ARG A 539 30.73 14.43 0.63
N PRO A 540 30.21 13.34 0.05
CA PRO A 540 28.79 13.05 0.06
C PRO A 540 28.32 12.71 1.47
N VAL A 541 27.11 13.15 1.86
CA VAL A 541 26.43 12.63 3.05
C VAL A 541 25.72 11.34 2.67
N ILE A 542 26.22 10.22 3.18
CA ILE A 542 25.60 8.92 2.99
C ILE A 542 24.71 8.64 4.20
N VAL A 543 23.41 8.54 3.95
CA VAL A 543 22.41 8.23 4.98
C VAL A 543 21.88 6.83 4.73
N ASP A 544 21.90 5.99 5.77
CA ASP A 544 21.19 4.71 5.74
C ASP A 544 19.70 4.92 5.97
N TRP A 545 18.95 5.03 4.87
CA TRP A 545 17.50 5.22 4.92
C TRP A 545 16.73 3.99 5.42
N THR A 546 17.39 2.85 5.66
CA THR A 546 16.72 1.66 6.21
C THR A 546 16.50 1.73 7.73
N THR A 547 17.24 2.62 8.41
CA THR A 547 17.24 2.74 9.88
C THR A 547 16.93 4.15 10.38
N GLN A 548 16.71 5.13 9.50
CA GLN A 548 16.37 6.50 9.87
C GLN A 548 14.87 6.66 10.19
N TYR A 549 14.50 7.13 11.40
CA TYR A 549 13.09 7.28 11.81
C TYR A 549 12.66 8.72 12.13
N THR A 550 13.60 9.65 12.30
CA THR A 550 13.35 11.06 12.61
C THR A 550 14.01 11.98 11.58
N ILE A 551 13.60 13.25 11.58
CA ILE A 551 14.15 14.30 10.70
C ILE A 551 15.37 14.97 11.34
N GLU A 552 15.55 14.82 12.66
CA GLU A 552 16.57 15.54 13.44
C GLU A 552 17.97 15.33 12.87
N TYR A 553 18.52 16.46 12.43
CA TYR A 553 19.89 16.68 12.01
C TYR A 553 20.51 17.57 13.09
N ASP A 554 21.64 17.17 13.68
CA ASP A 554 22.42 18.13 14.45
C ASP A 554 23.03 19.15 13.48
N GLN A 555 22.54 20.39 13.54
CA GLN A 555 23.02 21.51 12.72
C GLN A 555 24.16 22.31 13.39
N THR A 556 24.61 21.92 14.60
CA THR A 556 25.46 22.79 15.42
C THR A 556 26.96 22.47 15.45
N SER A 557 27.43 21.35 14.91
CA SER A 557 28.86 21.05 14.91
C SER A 557 29.51 21.36 13.55
N GLY A 558 30.15 22.54 13.47
CA GLY A 558 31.04 22.95 12.38
C GLY A 558 32.31 22.09 12.22
N SER A 559 32.29 20.83 12.64
CA SER A 559 33.39 19.89 12.48
C SER A 559 32.86 18.46 12.41
N GLY A 560 32.93 17.85 11.21
CA GLY A 560 32.96 16.39 11.03
C GLY A 560 31.74 15.62 11.53
N TYR A 561 30.86 15.29 10.59
CA TYR A 561 29.74 14.34 10.73
C TYR A 561 30.10 13.12 11.61
N GLN A 562 29.52 13.08 12.82
CA GLN A 562 29.37 11.85 13.59
C GLN A 562 27.89 11.68 13.94
N LEU A 563 27.39 10.49 13.62
CA LEU A 563 26.03 10.01 13.88
C LEU A 563 25.99 9.45 15.31
N VAL A 564 24.90 9.72 16.05
CA VAL A 564 24.56 9.01 17.30
C VAL A 564 23.80 7.75 16.96
#